data_AF-A0A6A3S0J6-F1
#
_entry.id   AF-A0A6A3S0J6-F1
#
_cell.length_a   1.000
_cell.length_b   1.000
_cell.length_c   1.000
_cell.angle_alpha   90.00
_cell.angle_beta   90.00
_cell.angle_gamma   90.00
#
_symmetry.space_group_name_H-M   'P 1'
#
loop_
_entity.id
_entity.type
_entity.pdbx_description
1 polymer ?
#
loop_
_entity_poly.entity_id
_entity_poly.type
_entity_poly.pdbx_seq_one_letter_code
_entity_poly.pdbx_strand_id
1 'polypeptide(L)'
;MMYVVPCVAALLLIKLFDISALTGNSECSSCTSATFPAVIVLFVLFGLAICPFTYCLSFLFKEHAAAQTFTLKINFLVGVVLMIVSYILDVIESTESVNAALKFIWRLSPLFDLGNGLLSLVLNELDTLQDGTTEKKSPFSTDLMGAEMIYLVLTTFLFSAVVLAIDYDVKIPGLRRTNTPDRSIDDGKLDIDEDVAKEAQRVTSGAANDDAVKIAGLRKVHPGGKVAVRDLSFGLKRGECFGFLGINGAGKTTTMKMLTGDVAPTFEF
;
A
#
# COMPACT_ATOMS: atom_id res chain seq x y z
N MET A 1 11.37 -0.39 -10.57
CA MET A 1 12.81 -0.14 -10.85
C MET A 1 13.61 0.28 -9.61
N MET A 2 13.07 1.05 -8.65
CA MET A 2 13.87 1.53 -7.51
C MET A 2 14.38 0.43 -6.55
N TYR A 3 13.68 -0.70 -6.39
CA TYR A 3 14.12 -1.80 -5.50
C TYR A 3 15.26 -2.67 -6.10
N VAL A 4 15.41 -2.69 -7.43
CA VAL A 4 16.42 -3.54 -8.08
C VAL A 4 17.84 -3.08 -7.71
N VAL A 5 18.05 -1.77 -7.59
CA VAL A 5 19.35 -1.19 -7.22
C VAL A 5 19.81 -1.64 -5.82
N PRO A 6 19.05 -1.44 -4.72
CA PRO A 6 19.45 -1.92 -3.40
C PRO A 6 19.52 -3.45 -3.31
N CYS A 7 18.67 -4.19 -4.04
CA CYS A 7 18.73 -5.65 -4.10
C CYS A 7 20.06 -6.14 -4.70
N VAL A 8 20.45 -5.62 -5.87
CA VAL A 8 21.72 -5.98 -6.51
C VAL A 8 22.90 -5.55 -5.64
N ALA A 9 22.85 -4.36 -5.05
CA ALA A 9 23.89 -3.90 -4.13
C ALA A 9 24.03 -4.83 -2.91
N ALA A 10 22.93 -5.24 -2.29
CA ALA A 10 22.96 -6.18 -1.16
C ALA A 10 23.55 -7.54 -1.55
N LEU A 11 23.15 -8.12 -2.69
CA LEU A 11 23.69 -9.38 -3.18
C LEU A 11 25.19 -9.28 -3.53
N LEU A 12 25.62 -8.16 -4.11
CA LEU A 12 27.03 -7.89 -4.37
C LEU A 12 27.83 -7.75 -3.08
N LEU A 13 27.30 -7.09 -2.05
CA LEU A 13 27.95 -6.99 -0.75
C LEU A 13 28.07 -8.36 -0.09
N ILE A 14 27.01 -9.18 -0.09
CA ILE A 14 27.06 -10.55 0.45
C ILE A 14 28.16 -11.36 -0.25
N LYS A 15 28.27 -11.24 -1.57
CA LYS A 15 29.31 -11.92 -2.35
C LYS A 15 30.71 -11.35 -2.10
N LEU A 16 30.83 -10.04 -1.87
CA LEU A 16 32.11 -9.35 -1.66
C LEU A 16 32.67 -9.57 -0.25
N PHE A 17 31.81 -9.67 0.77
CA PHE A 17 32.19 -10.01 2.13
C PHE A 17 32.36 -11.51 2.37
N ASP A 18 32.09 -12.32 1.34
CA ASP A 18 32.25 -13.77 1.32
C ASP A 18 31.65 -14.49 2.54
N ILE A 19 30.38 -14.17 2.84
CA ILE A 19 29.68 -14.79 3.95
C ILE A 19 29.35 -16.25 3.57
N SER A 20 30.20 -17.20 3.97
CA SER A 20 30.14 -18.63 3.61
C SER A 20 28.76 -19.26 3.81
N ALA A 21 28.06 -18.89 4.89
CA ALA A 21 26.69 -19.30 5.21
C ALA A 21 25.66 -18.98 4.11
N LEU A 22 25.88 -17.87 3.39
CA LEU A 22 24.94 -17.29 2.43
C LEU A 22 25.41 -17.48 0.98
N THR A 23 26.73 -17.56 0.76
CA THR A 23 27.33 -17.80 -0.57
C THR A 23 27.46 -19.28 -0.90
N GLY A 24 27.47 -20.16 0.11
CA GLY A 24 27.58 -21.61 -0.09
C GLY A 24 28.95 -22.05 -0.61
N ASN A 25 30.01 -21.32 -0.24
CA ASN A 25 31.38 -21.66 -0.61
C ASN A 25 31.84 -23.01 -0.02
N SER A 26 32.98 -23.51 -0.51
CA SER A 26 33.56 -24.80 -0.11
C SER A 26 33.90 -24.93 1.38
N GLU A 27 33.93 -23.81 2.11
CA GLU A 27 34.18 -23.77 3.55
C GLU A 27 32.93 -24.05 4.39
N CYS A 28 31.72 -23.92 3.81
CA CYS A 28 30.48 -24.21 4.52
C CYS A 28 30.14 -25.70 4.49
N SER A 29 30.08 -26.34 5.66
CA SER A 29 29.81 -27.78 5.82
C SER A 29 28.34 -28.14 5.57
N SER A 30 27.41 -27.25 5.96
CA SER A 30 25.96 -27.44 5.86
C SER A 30 25.36 -27.01 4.52
N CYS A 31 26.12 -26.26 3.72
CA CYS A 31 25.62 -25.63 2.50
C CYS A 31 25.57 -26.58 1.28
N THR A 32 24.67 -26.25 0.37
CA THR A 32 24.54 -26.91 -0.95
C THR A 32 24.88 -25.92 -2.06
N SER A 33 25.07 -26.41 -3.29
CA SER A 33 25.25 -25.54 -4.46
C SER A 33 24.04 -24.63 -4.74
N ALA A 34 22.91 -24.88 -4.06
CA ALA A 34 21.67 -24.13 -4.17
C ALA A 34 21.55 -22.98 -3.14
N THR A 35 22.49 -22.82 -2.20
CA THR A 35 22.41 -21.80 -1.13
C THR A 35 22.38 -20.38 -1.69
N PHE A 36 23.34 -20.00 -2.53
CA PHE A 36 23.35 -18.65 -3.11
C PHE A 36 22.15 -18.39 -4.04
N PRO A 37 21.74 -19.32 -4.94
CA PRO A 37 20.49 -19.20 -5.67
C PRO A 37 19.26 -19.00 -4.76
N ALA A 38 19.17 -19.69 -3.63
CA ALA A 38 18.08 -19.53 -2.67
C ALA A 38 18.05 -18.12 -2.06
N VAL A 39 19.21 -17.55 -1.71
CA VAL A 39 19.31 -16.17 -1.23
C VAL A 39 18.85 -15.19 -2.31
N ILE A 40 19.26 -15.36 -3.57
CA ILE A 40 18.78 -14.51 -4.68
C ILE A 40 17.26 -14.58 -4.81
N VAL A 41 16.68 -15.78 -4.81
CA VAL A 41 15.23 -15.99 -4.89
C VAL A 41 14.52 -15.30 -3.72
N LEU A 42 15.04 -15.43 -2.50
CA LEU A 42 14.49 -14.75 -1.32
C LEU A 42 14.43 -13.22 -1.51
N PHE A 43 15.52 -12.60 -1.95
CA PHE A 43 15.58 -11.15 -2.19
C PHE A 43 14.64 -10.69 -3.31
N VAL A 44 14.46 -11.51 -4.36
CA VAL A 44 13.52 -11.21 -5.45
C VAL A 44 12.07 -11.29 -4.95
N LEU A 45 11.71 -12.37 -4.24
CA LEU A 45 10.38 -12.56 -3.67
C LEU A 45 10.05 -11.47 -2.63
N PHE A 46 11.01 -11.12 -1.77
CA PHE A 46 10.88 -10.00 -0.85
C PHE A 46 10.57 -8.69 -1.57
N GLY A 47 11.27 -8.40 -2.68
CA GLY A 47 11.00 -7.23 -3.52
C GLY A 47 9.58 -7.16 -4.06
N LEU A 48 9.03 -8.31 -4.47
CA LEU A 48 7.66 -8.40 -4.96
C LEU A 48 6.63 -8.23 -3.84
N ALA A 49 6.91 -8.75 -2.63
CA ALA A 49 6.02 -8.68 -1.48
C ALA A 49 6.03 -7.31 -0.78
N ILE A 50 7.19 -6.65 -0.71
CA ILE A 50 7.35 -5.39 0.03
C ILE A 50 6.66 -4.20 -0.66
N CYS A 51 6.56 -4.22 -1.99
CA CYS A 51 5.87 -3.19 -2.76
C CYS A 51 4.38 -3.07 -2.41
N PRO A 52 3.54 -4.12 -2.55
CA PRO A 52 2.13 -4.04 -2.20
C PRO A 52 1.94 -3.87 -0.68
N PHE A 53 2.79 -4.45 0.16
CA PHE A 53 2.75 -4.21 1.61
C PHE A 53 2.92 -2.72 1.95
N THR A 54 3.96 -2.07 1.41
CA THR A 54 4.23 -0.65 1.66
C THR A 54 3.11 0.24 1.11
N TYR A 55 2.53 -0.13 -0.02
CA TYR A 55 1.40 0.61 -0.59
C TYR A 55 0.14 0.49 0.27
N CYS A 56 -0.17 -0.69 0.81
CA CYS A 56 -1.23 -0.87 1.82
C CYS A 56 -1.05 0.07 3.01
N LEU A 57 0.18 0.16 3.56
CA LEU A 57 0.46 1.08 4.67
C LEU A 57 0.24 2.54 4.28
N SER A 58 0.51 2.93 3.04
CA SER A 58 0.32 4.30 2.57
C SER A 58 -1.14 4.77 2.67
N PHE A 59 -2.11 3.87 2.54
CA PHE A 59 -3.54 4.23 2.64
C PHE A 59 -3.98 4.63 4.06
N LEU A 60 -3.23 4.23 5.10
CA LEU A 60 -3.54 4.59 6.49
C LEU A 60 -3.20 6.07 6.80
N PHE A 61 -2.46 6.74 5.91
CA PHE A 61 -1.95 8.08 6.15
C PHE A 61 -2.45 9.06 5.08
N LYS A 62 -2.97 10.21 5.54
CA LYS A 62 -3.40 11.30 4.65
C LYS A 62 -2.24 12.19 4.19
N GLU A 63 -1.15 12.20 4.94
CA GLU A 63 0.02 13.04 4.69
C GLU A 63 1.21 12.19 4.23
N HIS A 64 1.83 12.58 3.11
CA HIS A 64 2.95 11.84 2.51
C HIS A 64 4.19 11.77 3.43
N ALA A 65 4.51 12.85 4.15
CA ALA A 65 5.67 12.89 5.06
C ALA A 65 5.49 11.98 6.28
N ALA A 66 4.26 11.93 6.82
CA ALA A 66 3.92 11.03 7.92
C ALA A 66 4.00 9.57 7.45
N ALA A 67 3.44 9.25 6.28
CA ALA A 67 3.46 7.91 5.71
C ALA A 67 4.89 7.36 5.58
N GLN A 68 5.83 8.15 5.06
CA GLN A 68 7.23 7.77 4.93
C GLN A 68 7.88 7.49 6.29
N THR A 69 7.71 8.41 7.25
CA THR A 69 8.34 8.31 8.58
C THR A 69 7.83 7.09 9.34
N PHE A 70 6.52 6.84 9.31
CA PHE A 70 5.91 5.69 9.98
C PHE A 70 6.24 4.37 9.30
N THR A 71 6.25 4.33 7.96
CA THR A 71 6.63 3.13 7.22
C THR A 71 8.06 2.70 7.55
N LEU A 72 9.00 3.64 7.62
CA LEU A 72 10.38 3.34 8.02
C LEU A 72 10.46 2.77 9.44
N LYS A 73 9.72 3.37 10.39
CA LYS A 73 9.68 2.90 11.79
C LYS A 73 9.07 1.51 11.91
N ILE A 74 7.95 1.25 11.24
CA ILE A 74 7.29 -0.06 11.25
C ILE A 74 8.19 -1.10 10.61
N ASN A 75 8.79 -0.80 9.47
CA ASN A 75 9.73 -1.69 8.81
C ASN A 75 10.96 -1.99 9.68
N PHE A 76 11.52 -1.00 10.36
CA PHE A 76 12.63 -1.22 11.30
C PHE A 76 12.21 -2.11 12.49
N LEU A 77 11.07 -1.82 13.11
CA LEU A 77 10.57 -2.58 14.24
C LEU A 77 10.29 -4.04 13.87
N VAL A 78 9.60 -4.25 12.75
CA VAL A 78 9.18 -5.59 12.33
C VAL A 78 10.35 -6.38 11.73
N GLY A 79 11.23 -5.74 10.97
CA GLY A 79 12.36 -6.42 10.34
C GLY A 79 13.51 -6.76 11.30
N VAL A 80 13.79 -5.90 12.30
CA VAL A 80 14.94 -6.10 13.20
C VAL A 80 14.50 -6.55 14.58
N VAL A 81 13.59 -5.82 15.23
CA VAL A 81 13.24 -6.09 16.62
C VAL A 81 12.45 -7.39 16.74
N LEU A 82 11.41 -7.59 15.90
CA LEU A 82 10.66 -8.84 15.94
C LEU A 82 11.49 -10.06 15.52
N MET A 83 12.44 -9.89 14.59
CA MET A 83 13.38 -10.95 14.23
C MET A 83 14.23 -11.39 15.43
N ILE A 84 14.82 -10.43 16.16
CA ILE A 84 15.61 -10.72 17.37
C ILE A 84 14.75 -11.37 18.46
N VAL A 85 13.54 -10.86 18.68
CA VAL A 85 12.61 -11.45 19.66
C VAL A 85 12.26 -12.88 19.28
N SER A 86 11.94 -13.14 18.01
CA SER A 86 11.63 -14.49 17.54
C SER A 86 12.81 -15.45 17.68
N TYR A 87 14.03 -14.97 17.42
CA TYR A 87 15.25 -15.74 17.63
C TYR A 87 15.43 -16.12 19.11
N ILE A 88 15.34 -15.15 20.03
CA ILE A 88 15.48 -15.40 21.47
C ILE A 88 14.45 -16.43 21.96
N LEU A 89 13.22 -16.36 21.47
CA LEU A 89 12.15 -17.30 21.83
C LEU A 89 12.35 -18.70 21.23
N ASP A 90 13.08 -18.82 20.11
CA ASP A 90 13.41 -20.11 19.49
C ASP A 90 14.51 -20.84 20.25
N VAL A 91 15.48 -20.11 20.78
CA VAL A 91 16.61 -20.68 21.54
C VAL A 91 16.16 -21.25 22.89
N ILE A 92 15.04 -20.78 23.43
CA ILE A 92 14.51 -21.24 24.71
C ILE A 92 13.44 -22.32 24.47
N GLU A 93 13.78 -23.58 24.75
CA GLU A 93 12.90 -24.75 24.54
C GLU A 93 11.50 -24.58 25.15
N SER A 94 11.39 -23.91 26.31
CA SER A 94 10.10 -23.70 26.99
C SER A 94 9.17 -22.72 26.26
N THR A 95 9.69 -21.89 25.35
CA THR A 95 8.93 -20.88 24.60
C THR A 95 8.77 -21.19 23.11
N GLU A 96 9.40 -22.25 22.61
CA GLU A 96 9.41 -22.63 21.19
C GLU A 96 7.99 -22.80 20.61
N SER A 97 7.12 -23.50 21.34
CA SER A 97 5.72 -23.72 20.92
C SER A 97 4.91 -22.43 20.79
N VAL A 98 5.16 -21.46 21.66
CA VAL A 98 4.55 -20.13 21.61
C VAL A 98 5.13 -19.33 20.44
N ASN A 99 6.45 -19.44 20.22
CA ASN A 99 7.13 -18.81 19.10
C ASN A 99 6.59 -19.31 17.76
N ALA A 100 6.31 -20.61 17.61
CA ALA A 100 5.73 -21.16 16.38
C ALA A 100 4.38 -20.51 16.03
N ALA A 101 3.53 -20.27 17.02
CA ALA A 101 2.26 -19.56 16.83
C ALA A 101 2.47 -18.06 16.51
N LEU A 102 3.43 -17.41 17.17
CA LEU A 102 3.75 -16.00 16.92
C LEU A 102 4.40 -15.77 15.56
N LYS A 103 5.29 -16.68 15.12
CA LYS A 103 5.90 -16.71 13.78
C LYS A 103 4.84 -16.71 12.70
N PHE A 104 3.71 -17.39 12.87
CA PHE A 104 2.60 -17.33 11.90
C PHE A 104 2.07 -15.90 11.69
N ILE A 105 1.99 -15.11 12.76
CA ILE A 105 1.56 -13.70 12.70
C ILE A 105 2.69 -12.83 12.13
N TRP A 106 3.93 -13.05 12.56
CA TRP A 106 5.09 -12.27 12.11
C TRP A 106 5.43 -12.49 10.64
N ARG A 107 5.16 -13.70 10.11
CA ARG A 107 5.24 -14.07 8.68
C ARG A 107 4.28 -13.30 7.77
N LEU A 108 3.35 -12.52 8.33
CA LEU A 108 2.56 -11.57 7.53
C LEU A 108 3.44 -10.39 7.06
N SER A 109 4.59 -10.15 7.67
CA SER A 109 5.52 -9.10 7.26
C SER A 109 6.63 -9.64 6.35
N PRO A 110 6.73 -9.10 5.12
CA PRO A 110 7.82 -9.48 4.21
C PRO A 110 9.21 -9.21 4.77
N LEU A 111 9.37 -8.21 5.66
CA LEU A 111 10.67 -7.91 6.27
C LEU A 111 11.08 -8.96 7.29
N PHE A 112 10.12 -9.47 8.05
CA PHE A 112 10.38 -10.55 9.00
C PHE A 112 10.81 -11.81 8.24
N ASP A 113 10.11 -12.17 7.16
CA ASP A 113 10.44 -13.35 6.34
C ASP A 113 11.83 -13.28 5.73
N LEU A 114 12.24 -12.11 5.22
CA LEU A 114 13.60 -11.90 4.72
C LEU A 114 14.64 -12.11 5.83
N GLY A 115 14.44 -11.46 6.99
CA GLY A 115 15.37 -11.53 8.10
C GLY A 115 15.47 -12.94 8.69
N ASN A 116 14.32 -13.57 8.94
CA ASN A 116 14.24 -14.93 9.48
C ASN A 116 14.85 -15.95 8.50
N GLY A 117 14.57 -15.84 7.20
CA GLY A 117 15.15 -16.74 6.20
C GLY A 117 16.68 -16.66 6.13
N LEU A 118 17.26 -15.45 6.16
CA LEU A 118 18.72 -15.30 6.19
C LEU A 118 19.31 -15.80 7.52
N LEU A 119 18.64 -15.53 8.64
CA LEU A 119 19.07 -15.99 9.96
C LEU A 119 19.05 -17.52 10.06
N SER A 120 18.02 -18.19 9.55
CA SER A 120 17.93 -19.66 9.55
C SER A 120 19.09 -20.34 8.82
N LEU A 121 19.62 -19.75 7.73
CA LEU A 121 20.83 -20.28 7.07
C LEU A 121 22.05 -20.22 7.97
N VAL A 122 22.25 -19.07 8.62
CA VAL A 122 23.39 -18.84 9.53
C VAL A 122 23.29 -19.77 10.74
N LEU A 123 22.10 -19.91 11.33
CA LEU A 123 21.89 -20.80 12.47
C LEU A 123 22.10 -22.28 12.11
N ASN A 124 21.63 -22.71 10.93
CA ASN A 124 21.84 -24.09 10.49
C ASN A 124 23.34 -24.42 10.29
N GLU A 125 24.15 -23.47 9.83
CA GLU A 125 25.61 -23.65 9.80
C GLU A 125 26.21 -23.76 11.20
N LEU A 126 25.79 -22.89 12.14
CA LEU A 126 26.27 -22.94 13.53
C LEU A 126 25.95 -24.26 14.22
N ASP A 127 24.73 -24.78 14.07
CA ASP A 127 24.33 -26.10 14.61
C ASP A 127 25.17 -27.22 14.01
N THR A 128 25.37 -27.20 12.69
CA THR A 128 26.18 -28.21 11.99
C THR A 128 27.62 -28.23 12.48
N LEU A 129 28.19 -27.05 12.79
CA LEU A 129 29.54 -26.91 13.36
C LEU A 129 29.61 -27.37 14.82
N GLN A 130 28.55 -27.20 15.61
CA GLN A 130 28.49 -27.63 17.01
C GLN A 130 28.28 -29.14 17.15
N ASP A 131 27.36 -29.72 16.39
CA ASP A 131 27.01 -31.14 16.47
C ASP A 131 27.97 -32.05 15.69
N GLY A 132 28.80 -31.48 14.82
CA GLY A 132 29.75 -32.24 13.98
C GLY A 132 29.09 -33.15 12.94
N THR A 133 27.79 -32.98 12.70
CA THR A 133 27.07 -33.68 11.65
C THR A 133 27.40 -33.04 10.30
N THR A 134 27.48 -33.83 9.22
CA THR A 134 27.73 -33.31 7.86
C THR A 134 26.49 -33.45 6.97
N GLU A 135 25.31 -33.39 7.57
CA GLU A 135 24.06 -33.53 6.82
C GLU A 135 23.72 -32.21 6.13
N LYS A 136 23.78 -32.22 4.79
CA LYS A 136 23.48 -31.06 3.97
C LYS A 136 21.97 -30.92 3.79
N LYS A 137 21.36 -29.99 4.49
CA LYS A 137 19.94 -29.64 4.29
C LYS A 137 19.79 -28.73 3.08
N SER A 138 18.74 -28.96 2.30
CA SER A 138 18.42 -28.08 1.17
C SER A 138 17.92 -26.73 1.68
N PRO A 139 18.46 -25.59 1.20
CA PRO A 139 17.99 -24.24 1.58
C PRO A 139 16.50 -24.00 1.30
N PHE A 140 15.94 -24.75 0.34
CA PHE A 140 14.51 -24.67 -0.03
C PHE A 140 13.61 -25.55 0.83
N SER A 141 14.14 -26.30 1.80
CA SER A 141 13.30 -27.06 2.72
C SER A 141 12.47 -26.13 3.59
N THR A 142 11.28 -26.58 3.99
CA THR A 142 10.39 -25.85 4.91
C THR A 142 11.01 -25.62 6.28
N ASP A 143 12.03 -26.40 6.62
CA ASP A 143 12.73 -26.35 7.91
C ASP A 143 13.80 -25.24 7.94
N LEU A 144 14.25 -24.75 6.77
CA LEU A 144 15.24 -23.68 6.66
C LEU A 144 14.61 -22.35 6.21
N MET A 145 14.33 -22.21 4.92
CA MET A 145 13.83 -20.96 4.32
C MET A 145 12.61 -21.16 3.42
N GLY A 146 12.27 -22.41 3.09
CA GLY A 146 11.20 -22.73 2.15
C GLY A 146 9.85 -22.23 2.64
N ALA A 147 9.61 -22.25 3.96
CA ALA A 147 8.40 -21.69 4.53
C ALA A 147 8.31 -20.18 4.27
N GLU A 148 9.36 -19.42 4.59
CA GLU A 148 9.46 -17.97 4.41
C GLU A 148 9.25 -17.59 2.93
N MET A 149 9.81 -18.35 1.99
CA MET A 149 9.59 -18.14 0.56
C MET A 149 8.12 -18.33 0.15
N ILE A 150 7.45 -19.36 0.68
CA ILE A 150 6.02 -19.59 0.43
C ILE A 150 5.19 -18.43 0.98
N TYR A 151 5.48 -17.97 2.21
CA TYR A 151 4.78 -16.83 2.80
C TYR A 151 5.00 -15.53 2.03
N LEU A 152 6.21 -15.26 1.51
CA LEU A 152 6.47 -14.11 0.64
C LEU A 152 5.62 -14.13 -0.64
N VAL A 153 5.44 -15.30 -1.26
CA VAL A 153 4.57 -15.46 -2.43
C VAL A 153 3.11 -15.20 -2.04
N LEU A 154 2.63 -15.83 -0.97
CA LEU A 154 1.24 -15.68 -0.50
C LEU A 154 0.92 -14.23 -0.10
N THR A 155 1.81 -13.57 0.63
CA THR A 155 1.66 -12.17 1.05
C THR A 155 1.68 -11.22 -0.13
N THR A 156 2.47 -11.50 -1.18
CA THR A 156 2.44 -10.73 -2.44
C THR A 156 1.04 -10.71 -3.05
N PHE A 157 0.42 -11.89 -3.22
CA PHE A 157 -0.94 -11.98 -3.76
C PHE A 157 -1.98 -11.37 -2.82
N LEU A 158 -1.86 -11.65 -1.52
CA LEU A 158 -2.78 -11.14 -0.50
C LEU A 158 -2.78 -9.61 -0.47
N PHE A 159 -1.63 -8.96 -0.32
CA PHE A 159 -1.55 -7.51 -0.28
C PHE A 159 -1.92 -6.89 -1.62
N SER A 160 -1.54 -7.49 -2.74
CA SER A 160 -1.96 -6.99 -4.06
C SER A 160 -3.48 -7.04 -4.23
N ALA A 161 -4.14 -8.10 -3.76
CA ALA A 161 -5.60 -8.20 -3.78
C ALA A 161 -6.24 -7.16 -2.86
N VAL A 162 -5.68 -6.91 -1.67
CA VAL A 162 -6.14 -5.85 -0.76
C VAL A 162 -5.99 -4.48 -1.39
N VAL A 163 -4.85 -4.19 -2.03
CA VAL A 163 -4.63 -2.94 -2.77
C VAL A 163 -5.69 -2.75 -3.85
N LEU A 164 -5.93 -3.77 -4.68
CA LEU A 164 -6.93 -3.70 -5.75
C LEU A 164 -8.34 -3.53 -5.19
N ALA A 165 -8.67 -4.19 -4.08
CA ALA A 165 -9.96 -4.06 -3.41
C ALA A 165 -10.17 -2.63 -2.88
N ILE A 166 -9.15 -2.05 -2.23
CA ILE A 166 -9.19 -0.66 -1.74
C ILE A 166 -9.33 0.32 -2.91
N ASP A 167 -8.52 0.17 -3.96
CA ASP A 167 -8.58 1.04 -5.13
C ASP A 167 -9.93 0.95 -5.86
N TYR A 168 -10.52 -0.24 -5.93
CA TYR A 168 -11.83 -0.46 -6.54
C TYR A 168 -12.97 0.11 -5.69
N ASP A 169 -12.90 -0.03 -4.36
CA ASP A 169 -13.88 0.56 -3.43
C ASP A 169 -13.78 2.10 -3.40
N VAL A 170 -12.58 2.67 -3.56
CA VAL A 170 -12.38 4.11 -3.72
C VAL A 170 -12.95 4.61 -5.05
N LYS A 171 -12.84 3.82 -6.13
CA LYS A 171 -13.35 4.17 -7.47
C LYS A 171 -14.83 3.87 -7.68
N ILE A 172 -15.45 3.01 -6.87
CA ILE A 172 -16.91 2.79 -6.86
C ILE A 172 -17.51 3.56 -5.69
N PRO A 173 -17.94 4.82 -5.92
CA PRO A 173 -18.63 5.60 -4.89
C PRO A 173 -19.99 5.00 -4.46
N GLY A 174 -20.43 3.88 -5.06
CA GLY A 174 -21.70 3.21 -4.74
C GLY A 174 -21.72 2.45 -3.41
N LEU A 175 -20.58 1.97 -2.89
CA LEU A 175 -20.57 1.10 -1.70
C LEU A 175 -20.39 1.88 -0.39
N ARG A 176 -19.69 3.01 -0.42
CA ARG A 176 -19.76 4.06 0.60
C ARG A 176 -20.88 5.05 0.30
N ARG A 177 -22.11 4.53 0.22
CA ARG A 177 -23.31 5.31 0.59
C ARG A 177 -23.17 5.64 2.07
N THR A 178 -22.41 6.68 2.39
CA THR A 178 -22.65 7.38 3.64
C THR A 178 -24.08 7.87 3.55
N ASN A 179 -24.98 7.19 4.26
CA ASN A 179 -26.29 7.66 4.67
C ASN A 179 -26.13 8.93 5.52
N THR A 180 -25.51 9.98 4.99
CA THR A 180 -25.84 11.33 5.39
C THR A 180 -27.22 11.55 4.78
N PRO A 181 -28.28 11.57 5.59
CA PRO A 181 -29.59 11.89 5.06
C PRO A 181 -29.47 13.28 4.44
N ASP A 182 -29.70 13.37 3.13
CA ASP A 182 -29.78 14.63 2.40
C ASP A 182 -31.02 15.45 2.80
N ARG A 183 -31.73 15.01 3.84
CA ARG A 183 -32.97 15.60 4.27
C ARG A 183 -32.64 16.86 5.08
N SER A 184 -32.81 18.00 4.41
CA SER A 184 -33.01 19.34 4.93
C SER A 184 -31.80 20.11 5.47
N ILE A 185 -30.72 20.24 4.69
CA ILE A 185 -29.85 21.41 4.87
C ILE A 185 -30.41 22.51 3.97
N ASP A 186 -31.17 23.43 4.56
CA ASP A 186 -31.63 24.63 3.87
C ASP A 186 -30.41 25.47 3.50
N ASP A 187 -30.18 25.63 2.20
CA ASP A 187 -29.07 26.42 1.66
C ASP A 187 -29.26 27.93 1.88
N GLY A 188 -30.42 28.33 2.40
CA GLY A 188 -30.83 29.72 2.53
C GLY A 188 -31.15 30.31 1.16
N LYS A 189 -31.86 31.44 1.15
CA LYS A 189 -32.11 32.17 -0.10
C LYS A 189 -30.81 32.81 -0.57
N LEU A 190 -30.33 32.36 -1.73
CA LEU A 190 -29.30 33.04 -2.49
C LEU A 190 -29.97 33.89 -3.56
N ASP A 191 -29.58 35.15 -3.67
CA ASP A 191 -29.92 35.97 -4.82
C ASP A 191 -29.09 35.45 -6.00
N ILE A 192 -29.76 34.80 -6.94
CA ILE A 192 -29.13 34.24 -8.14
C ILE A 192 -29.13 35.31 -9.22
N ASP A 193 -27.96 35.59 -9.76
CA ASP A 193 -27.80 36.54 -10.85
C ASP A 193 -28.51 36.06 -12.14
N GLU A 194 -29.01 37.00 -12.94
CA GLU A 194 -29.82 36.70 -14.12
C GLU A 194 -29.05 35.89 -15.18
N ASP A 195 -27.73 36.14 -15.31
CA ASP A 195 -26.85 35.41 -16.21
C ASP A 195 -26.62 33.96 -15.74
N VAL A 196 -26.45 33.74 -14.45
CA VAL A 196 -26.35 32.41 -13.83
C VAL A 196 -27.64 31.60 -14.06
N ALA A 197 -28.81 32.23 -13.87
CA ALA A 197 -30.09 31.59 -14.12
C ALA A 197 -30.28 31.21 -15.60
N LYS A 198 -29.89 32.11 -16.53
CA LYS A 198 -29.92 31.85 -17.98
C LYS A 198 -29.00 30.69 -18.36
N GLU A 199 -27.81 30.63 -17.79
CA GLU A 199 -26.86 29.56 -18.06
C GLU A 199 -27.35 28.21 -17.53
N ALA A 200 -27.89 28.18 -16.32
CA ALA A 200 -28.52 26.97 -15.77
C ALA A 200 -29.69 26.49 -16.65
N GLN A 201 -30.50 27.41 -17.17
CA GLN A 201 -31.57 27.09 -18.11
C GLN A 201 -31.03 26.60 -19.46
N ARG A 202 -29.92 27.17 -19.97
CA ARG A 202 -29.24 26.69 -21.20
C ARG A 202 -28.76 25.25 -21.05
N VAL A 203 -28.17 24.91 -19.90
CA VAL A 203 -27.72 23.55 -19.60
C VAL A 203 -28.89 22.58 -19.49
N THR A 204 -29.93 22.98 -18.76
CA THR A 204 -31.13 22.16 -18.49
C THR A 204 -31.95 21.91 -19.75
N SER A 205 -32.07 22.92 -20.62
CA SER A 205 -32.75 22.82 -21.91
C SER A 205 -32.01 21.98 -22.95
N GLY A 206 -30.80 21.51 -22.64
CA GLY A 206 -30.00 20.66 -23.54
C GLY A 206 -29.19 21.43 -24.60
N ALA A 207 -29.24 22.77 -24.60
CA ALA A 207 -28.44 23.60 -25.50
C ALA A 207 -26.93 23.52 -25.24
N ALA A 208 -26.52 22.95 -24.10
CA ALA A 208 -25.13 22.67 -23.73
C ALA A 208 -24.69 21.22 -24.02
N ASN A 209 -25.46 20.42 -24.77
CA ASN A 209 -25.13 19.01 -25.00
C ASN A 209 -23.91 18.79 -25.90
N ASP A 210 -23.57 19.75 -26.76
CA ASP A 210 -22.38 19.71 -27.63
C ASP A 210 -21.16 20.44 -27.02
N ASP A 211 -21.31 20.96 -25.80
CA ASP A 211 -20.23 21.60 -25.07
C ASP A 211 -19.17 20.55 -24.68
N ALA A 212 -17.91 20.97 -24.60
CA ALA A 212 -16.80 20.09 -24.24
C ALA A 212 -16.92 19.57 -22.79
N VAL A 213 -17.46 20.40 -21.91
CA VAL A 213 -17.77 20.05 -20.52
C VAL A 213 -19.19 20.53 -20.24
N LYS A 214 -20.02 19.64 -19.69
CA LYS A 214 -21.38 19.95 -19.24
C LYS A 214 -21.53 19.54 -17.79
N ILE A 215 -21.96 20.48 -16.95
CA ILE A 215 -22.22 20.26 -15.53
C ILE A 215 -23.66 20.70 -15.27
N ALA A 216 -24.46 19.82 -14.69
CA ALA A 216 -25.85 20.10 -14.34
C ALA A 216 -26.12 19.62 -12.92
N GLY A 217 -26.68 20.48 -12.08
CA GLY A 217 -27.12 20.08 -10.74
C GLY A 217 -25.99 19.71 -9.78
N LEU A 218 -24.78 20.23 -9.97
CA LEU A 218 -23.63 19.76 -9.19
C LEU A 218 -23.73 20.27 -7.75
N ARG A 219 -23.90 19.34 -6.80
CA ARG A 219 -24.02 19.64 -5.37
C ARG A 219 -23.00 18.87 -4.55
N LYS A 220 -22.47 19.49 -3.49
CA LYS A 220 -21.57 18.82 -2.54
C LYS A 220 -21.79 19.30 -1.12
N VAL A 221 -22.03 18.33 -0.23
CA VAL A 221 -22.07 18.52 1.22
C VAL A 221 -20.92 17.73 1.86
N HIS A 222 -20.13 18.37 2.71
CA HIS A 222 -19.09 17.69 3.50
C HIS A 222 -19.67 17.09 4.79
N PRO A 223 -19.00 16.07 5.37
CA PRO A 223 -19.34 15.58 6.71
C PRO A 223 -19.41 16.75 7.72
N GLY A 224 -20.50 16.82 8.48
CA GLY A 224 -20.80 17.96 9.37
C GLY A 224 -21.75 19.00 8.77
N GLY A 225 -22.36 18.74 7.61
CA GLY A 225 -23.44 19.56 7.06
C GLY A 225 -23.01 20.85 6.36
N LYS A 226 -21.71 21.04 6.14
CA LYS A 226 -21.21 22.20 5.39
C LYS A 226 -21.43 22.00 3.89
N VAL A 227 -22.31 22.81 3.31
CA VAL A 227 -22.53 22.82 1.86
C VAL A 227 -21.40 23.59 1.17
N ALA A 228 -20.67 22.89 0.31
CA ALA A 228 -19.50 23.42 -0.40
C ALA A 228 -19.83 23.88 -1.81
N VAL A 229 -20.78 23.21 -2.48
CA VAL A 229 -21.26 23.55 -3.83
C VAL A 229 -22.77 23.34 -3.85
N ARG A 230 -23.51 24.31 -4.38
CA ARG A 230 -24.98 24.38 -4.41
C ARG A 230 -25.43 24.46 -5.85
N ASP A 231 -26.04 23.40 -6.37
CA ASP A 231 -26.72 23.37 -7.67
C ASP A 231 -25.96 24.06 -8.82
N LEU A 232 -24.66 23.76 -8.95
CA LEU A 232 -23.83 24.42 -9.96
C LEU A 232 -24.10 23.81 -11.33
N SER A 233 -24.54 24.65 -12.27
CA SER A 233 -24.88 24.25 -13.64
C SER A 233 -24.25 25.20 -14.67
N PHE A 234 -23.34 24.69 -15.51
CA PHE A 234 -22.76 25.43 -16.64
C PHE A 234 -22.19 24.51 -17.72
N GLY A 235 -22.02 25.01 -18.93
CA GLY A 235 -21.35 24.33 -20.04
C GLY A 235 -20.16 25.14 -20.58
N LEU A 236 -19.09 24.44 -20.99
CA LEU A 236 -17.90 25.03 -21.59
C LEU A 236 -17.71 24.57 -23.03
N LYS A 237 -17.62 25.50 -23.98
CA LYS A 237 -17.41 25.18 -25.39
C LYS A 237 -15.96 24.79 -25.64
N ARG A 238 -15.73 24.11 -26.76
CA ARG A 238 -14.38 23.77 -27.22
C ARG A 238 -13.57 25.05 -27.49
N GLY A 239 -12.39 25.14 -26.89
CA GLY A 239 -11.48 26.28 -27.06
C GLY A 239 -11.71 27.44 -26.09
N GLU A 240 -12.70 27.37 -25.21
CA GLU A 240 -12.89 28.36 -24.15
C GLU A 240 -11.92 28.12 -22.98
N CYS A 241 -11.35 29.21 -22.44
CA CYS A 241 -10.55 29.19 -21.24
C CYS A 241 -11.42 29.58 -20.05
N PHE A 242 -11.65 28.64 -19.13
CA PHE A 242 -12.48 28.83 -17.94
C PHE A 242 -11.64 28.83 -16.66
N GLY A 243 -11.96 29.73 -15.74
CA GLY A 243 -11.28 29.84 -14.45
C GLY A 243 -12.26 30.08 -13.31
N PHE A 244 -12.00 29.46 -12.17
CA PHE A 244 -12.77 29.70 -10.95
C PHE A 244 -12.19 30.91 -10.20
N LEU A 245 -12.95 31.99 -10.07
CA LEU A 245 -12.60 33.17 -9.28
C LEU A 245 -13.58 33.34 -8.11
N GLY A 246 -13.09 33.77 -6.95
CA GLY A 246 -13.94 34.04 -5.78
C GLY A 246 -13.19 33.95 -4.46
N ILE A 247 -13.86 34.24 -3.36
CA ILE A 247 -13.29 34.20 -2.00
C ILE A 247 -12.94 32.77 -1.56
N ASN A 248 -12.12 32.66 -0.51
CA ASN A 248 -11.88 31.38 0.15
C ASN A 248 -13.19 30.82 0.71
N GLY A 249 -13.47 29.55 0.41
CA GLY A 249 -14.72 28.89 0.82
C GLY A 249 -15.85 28.89 -0.21
N ALA A 250 -15.71 29.57 -1.35
CA ALA A 250 -16.73 29.60 -2.42
C ALA A 250 -16.91 28.29 -3.22
N GLY A 251 -16.28 27.18 -2.82
CA GLY A 251 -16.44 25.89 -3.50
C GLY A 251 -15.55 25.65 -4.73
N LYS A 252 -14.62 26.55 -5.08
CA LYS A 252 -13.73 26.44 -6.26
C LYS A 252 -12.94 25.12 -6.33
N THR A 253 -12.13 24.85 -5.30
CA THR A 253 -11.30 23.64 -5.24
C THR A 253 -12.17 22.38 -5.13
N THR A 254 -13.30 22.45 -4.44
CA THR A 254 -14.24 21.34 -4.33
C THR A 254 -14.86 21.01 -5.68
N THR A 255 -15.25 22.03 -6.46
CA THR A 255 -15.78 21.86 -7.82
C THR A 255 -14.73 21.21 -8.73
N MET A 256 -13.50 21.72 -8.74
CA MET A 256 -12.43 21.13 -9.55
C MET A 256 -12.13 19.66 -9.16
N LYS A 257 -12.13 19.35 -7.87
CA LYS A 257 -11.99 17.97 -7.38
C LYS A 257 -13.14 17.06 -7.80
N MET A 258 -14.36 17.60 -7.96
CA MET A 258 -15.47 16.82 -8.50
C MET A 258 -15.33 16.60 -10.01
N LEU A 259 -14.88 17.60 -10.76
CA LEU A 259 -14.66 17.47 -12.22
C LEU A 259 -13.52 16.51 -12.58
N THR A 260 -12.50 16.44 -11.73
CA THR A 260 -11.37 15.51 -11.88
C THR A 260 -11.66 14.10 -11.35
N GLY A 261 -12.78 13.90 -10.65
CA GLY A 261 -13.17 12.62 -10.07
C GLY A 261 -12.55 12.30 -8.70
N ASP A 262 -11.75 13.21 -8.12
CA ASP A 262 -11.17 13.05 -6.78
C ASP A 262 -12.24 13.01 -5.67
N VAL A 263 -13.38 13.69 -5.88
CA VAL A 263 -14.49 13.78 -4.92
C VAL A 263 -15.81 13.51 -5.64
N ALA A 264 -16.61 12.58 -5.13
CA ALA A 264 -17.95 12.33 -5.66
C ALA A 264 -18.93 13.47 -5.27
N PRO A 265 -19.88 13.84 -6.14
CA PRO A 265 -20.97 14.75 -5.80
C PRO A 265 -21.91 14.13 -4.76
N THR A 266 -22.67 14.97 -4.06
CA THR A 266 -23.78 14.55 -3.21
C THR A 266 -25.01 14.48 -4.11
N PHE A 267 -25.47 13.27 -4.44
CA PHE A 267 -26.63 13.07 -5.32
C PHE A 267 -27.93 13.33 -4.56
N GLU A 268 -28.73 14.27 -5.05
CA GLU A 268 -30.17 14.31 -4.79
C GLU A 268 -30.83 13.25 -5.71
N PHE A 269 -31.58 12.31 -5.14
CA PHE A 269 -32.49 11.42 -5.88
C PHE A 269 -33.92 11.94 -5.75
#